data_AF-A0A916WLU1-F1
#
_entry.id   AF-A0A916WLU1-F1
#
_cell.length_a   1.000
_cell.length_b   1.000
_cell.length_c   1.000
_cell.angle_alpha   90.00
_cell.angle_beta   90.00
_cell.angle_gamma   90.00
#
_symmetry.space_group_name_H-M   'P 1'
#
loop_
_entity.id
_entity.type
_entity.pdbx_description
1 polymer ?
#
loop_
_entity_poly.entity_id
_entity_poly.type
_entity_poly.pdbx_seq_one_letter_code
_entity_poly.pdbx_strand_id
1 'polypeptide(L)' 'MRCLVAKRRLAELLATGDPVIKRGDPGSGRVKDRYGRTLATIAVNGADVGDVLVGELLARPWKGKRRGWCE' A
#
# COMPACT_ATOMS: atom_id res chain seq x y z
N MET A 1 -7.19 7.97 -15.43
CA MET A 1 -5.77 7.79 -15.85
C MET A 1 -4.79 7.53 -14.69
N ARG A 2 -4.97 8.11 -13.49
CA ARG A 2 -4.07 7.92 -12.32
C ARG A 2 -3.90 6.46 -11.84
N CYS A 3 -4.88 5.59 -12.07
CA CYS A 3 -4.81 4.18 -11.62
C CYS A 3 -3.67 3.39 -12.25
N LEU A 4 -3.43 3.62 -13.55
CA LEU A 4 -2.36 2.93 -14.27
C LEU A 4 -0.98 3.40 -13.81
N VAL A 5 -0.86 4.70 -13.50
CA VAL A 5 0.37 5.28 -12.94
C VAL A 5 0.67 4.66 -11.57
N ALA A 6 -0.32 4.61 -10.67
CA ALA A 6 -0.17 4.00 -9.35
C ALA A 6 0.26 2.52 -9.44
N LYS A 7 -0.37 1.75 -10.34
CA LYS A 7 -0.03 0.34 -10.56
C LYS A 7 1.42 0.18 -11.03
N ARG A 8 1.83 0.97 -12.04
CA ARG A 8 3.17 0.91 -12.61
C ARG A 8 4.21 1.31 -11.57
N ARG A 9 3.96 2.39 -10.83
CA ARG A 9 4.87 2.88 -9.80
C ARG A 9 5.09 1.85 -8.69
N LEU A 10 4.03 1.18 -8.25
CA LEU A 10 4.14 0.08 -7.30
C LEU A 10 5.06 -1.03 -7.84
N ALA A 11 4.89 -1.44 -9.10
CA ALA A 11 5.74 -2.46 -9.71
C ALA A 11 7.21 -2.03 -9.78
N GLU A 12 7.47 -0.76 -10.11
CA GLU A 12 8.82 -0.19 -10.13
C GLU A 12 9.46 -0.23 -8.74
N LEU A 13 8.76 0.22 -7.70
CA LEU A 13 9.26 0.20 -6.32
C LEU A 13 9.63 -1.22 -5.87
N LEU A 14 8.74 -2.19 -6.12
CA LEU A 14 8.98 -3.60 -5.78
C LEU A 14 10.12 -4.25 -6.57
N ALA A 15 10.49 -3.71 -7.74
CA ALA A 15 11.59 -4.21 -8.55
C ALA A 15 12.96 -3.63 -8.13
N THR A 16 12.99 -2.59 -7.29
CA THR A 16 14.24 -1.90 -6.89
C THR A 16 15.04 -2.61 -5.78
N GLY A 17 14.53 -3.71 -5.23
CA GLY A 17 15.19 -4.46 -4.16
C GLY A 17 14.28 -5.52 -3.57
N ASP A 18 14.74 -6.18 -2.51
CA ASP A 18 13.97 -7.23 -1.85
C ASP A 18 12.91 -6.62 -0.91
N PRO A 19 11.61 -6.88 -1.14
CA PRO A 19 10.56 -6.35 -0.29
C PRO A 19 10.50 -7.09 1.06
N VAL A 20 10.54 -6.32 2.14
CA VAL A 20 10.24 -6.80 3.49
C VAL A 20 8.74 -6.65 3.74
N ILE A 21 8.06 -7.78 3.97
CA ILE A 21 6.62 -7.81 4.22
C ILE A 21 6.37 -8.01 5.72
N LYS A 22 5.76 -7.02 6.37
CA LYS A 22 5.32 -7.12 7.77
C LYS A 22 3.81 -7.33 7.79
N ARG A 23 3.37 -8.51 8.22
CA ARG A 23 1.94 -8.85 8.33
C ARG A 23 1.31 -8.14 9.53
N GLY A 24 0.06 -7.73 9.35
CA GLY A 24 -0.67 -6.94 10.34
C GLY A 24 -0.85 -5.49 9.88
N ASP A 25 -2.00 -4.94 10.19
CA ASP A 25 -2.26 -3.50 10.11
C ASP A 25 -1.57 -2.79 11.29
N PRO A 26 -0.71 -1.77 11.07
CA PRO A 26 0.04 -1.11 12.14
C PRO A 26 -0.84 -0.42 13.20
N GLY A 27 -2.04 0.03 12.84
CA GLY A 27 -2.93 0.73 13.77
C GLY A 27 -3.77 -0.21 14.64
N SER A 28 -4.26 -1.31 14.07
CA SER A 28 -5.19 -2.23 14.73
C SER A 28 -4.58 -3.59 15.10
N GLY A 29 -3.38 -3.91 14.62
CA GLY A 29 -2.74 -5.23 14.76
C GLY A 29 -3.41 -6.35 13.95
N ARG A 30 -4.48 -6.04 13.21
CA ARG A 30 -5.28 -7.05 12.52
C ARG A 30 -4.53 -7.62 11.31
N VAL A 31 -4.43 -8.95 11.23
CA VAL A 31 -3.69 -9.64 10.15
C VAL A 31 -4.54 -9.95 8.92
N LYS A 32 -5.87 -10.09 9.09
CA LYS A 32 -6.80 -10.37 7.98
C LYS A 32 -7.97 -9.40 7.97
N ASP A 33 -8.44 -9.02 6.79
CA ASP A 33 -9.69 -8.27 6.66
C ASP A 33 -10.94 -9.18 6.79
N ARG A 34 -12.13 -8.56 6.75
CA ARG A 34 -13.43 -9.25 6.83
C ARG A 34 -13.69 -10.26 5.70
N TYR A 35 -12.91 -10.20 4.62
CA TYR A 35 -12.99 -11.09 3.48
C TYR A 35 -11.86 -12.14 3.47
N GLY A 36 -11.08 -12.21 4.56
CA GLY A 36 -9.99 -13.17 4.71
C GLY A 36 -8.68 -12.80 4.01
N ARG A 37 -8.57 -11.59 3.43
CA ARG A 37 -7.34 -11.12 2.77
C ARG A 37 -6.31 -10.68 3.80
N THR A 38 -5.04 -11.00 3.56
CA THR A 38 -3.93 -10.59 4.43
C THR A 38 -3.74 -9.07 4.37
N LEU A 39 -3.60 -8.46 5.54
CA LEU A 39 -3.16 -7.08 5.73
C LEU A 39 -1.67 -7.08 6.03
N ALA A 40 -0.91 -6.21 5.37
CA ALA A 40 0.52 -6.10 5.56
C ALA A 40 1.03 -4.72 5.12
N THR A 41 2.15 -4.29 5.69
CA THR A 41 2.99 -3.23 5.14
C THR A 41 4.17 -3.82 4.40
N ILE A 42 4.66 -3.08 3.40
CA ILE A 42 5.76 -3.50 2.54
C ILE A 42 6.79 -2.38 2.55
N ALA A 43 8.04 -2.74 2.87
CA ALA A 43 9.17 -1.82 2.76
C ALA A 43 10.18 -2.35 1.74
N VAL A 44 10.74 -1.45 0.93
CA VAL A 44 11.85 -1.75 0.00
C VAL A 44 12.97 -0.77 0.29
N ASN A 45 14.20 -1.27 0.41
CA ASN A 45 15.38 -0.44 0.73
C ASN A 45 15.18 0.45 1.98
N GLY A 46 14.43 -0.05 2.97
CA GLY A 46 14.13 0.67 4.21
C GLY A 46 12.99 1.69 4.15
N ALA A 47 12.39 1.93 2.98
CA ALA A 47 11.26 2.86 2.81
C ALA A 47 9.92 2.13 2.68
N ASP A 48 8.87 2.61 3.35
CA ASP A 48 7.51 2.05 3.23
C ASP A 48 6.90 2.42 1.87
N VAL A 49 6.50 1.39 1.12
CA VAL A 49 5.96 1.54 -0.24
C VAL A 49 4.62 2.28 -0.23
N GLY A 50 3.78 2.05 0.78
CA GLY A 50 2.50 2.72 0.94
C GLY A 50 2.68 4.21 1.16
N ASP A 51 3.60 4.59 2.05
CA ASP A 51 3.91 6.00 2.34
C ASP A 51 4.48 6.72 1.11
N VAL A 52 5.36 6.08 0.35
CA VAL A 52 5.88 6.63 -0.92
C VAL A 52 4.74 6.91 -1.90
N LEU A 53 3.83 5.95 -2.11
CA LEU A 53 2.69 6.12 -3.02
C LEU A 53 1.72 7.22 -2.54
N VAL A 54 1.54 7.38 -1.23
CA VAL A 54 0.73 8.47 -0.66
C VAL A 54 1.42 9.81 -0.87
N GLY A 55 2.73 9.91 -0.62
CA GLY A 55 3.51 11.12 -0.85
C GLY A 55 3.53 11.56 -2.31
N GLU A 56 3.53 10.61 -3.25
CA GLU A 56 3.44 10.86 -4.70
C GLU A 56 1.98 11.11 -5.19
N LEU A 57 0.99 11.17 -4.29
CA LEU A 57 -0.43 11.37 -4.61
C LEU A 57 -1.03 10.26 -5.51
N LEU A 58 -0.44 9.07 -5.48
CA LEU A 58 -0.88 7.88 -6.22
C LEU A 58 -1.77 6.97 -5.37
N ALA A 59 -1.72 7.12 -4.05
CA ALA A 59 -2.56 6.45 -3.08
C ALA A 59 -3.07 7.45 -2.03
N ARG A 60 -3.91 6.95 -1.10
CA ARG A 60 -4.40 7.74 0.04
C ARG A 60 -4.41 6.89 1.31
N PRO A 61 -4.23 7.50 2.49
CA PRO A 61 -4.37 6.80 3.75
C PRO A 61 -5.74 6.13 3.87
N TRP A 62 -5.75 4.90 4.38
CA TRP A 62 -6.98 4.19 4.69
C TRP A 62 -7.65 4.81 5.92
N LYS A 63 -8.88 5.31 5.77
CA LYS A 63 -9.65 5.93 6.86
C LYS A 63 -10.78 5.05 7.40
N GLY A 64 -10.63 3.73 7.33
CA GLY A 64 -11.63 2.77 7.83
C GLY A 64 -12.78 2.46 6.86
N LYS A 65 -12.93 3.20 5.74
CA LYS A 65 -13.95 2.93 4.73
C LYS A 65 -13.43 3.11 3.31
N ARG A 66 -13.99 2.33 2.38
CA ARG A 66 -13.68 2.46 0.95
C ARG A 66 -14.25 3.79 0.44
N ARG A 67 -13.42 4.56 -0.27
CA ARG A 67 -13.85 5.72 -1.06
C ARG A 67 -13.77 5.39 -2.56
N GLY A 68 -14.49 6.13 -3.39
CA GLY A 68 -14.40 6.05 -4.85
C GLY A 68 -12.98 6.37 -5.36
N TRP A 69 -12.67 5.95 -6.59
CA TRP A 69 -11.36 6.18 -7.24
C TRP A 69 -11.28 7.54 -7.94
N CYS A 70 -12.41 8.01 -8.46
CA CYS A 70 -12.61 9.36 -8.97
C CYS A 70 -13.50 10.11 -7.98
N GLU A 71 -13.22 11.39 -7.78
CA GLU A 71 -14.20 12.37 -7.35
C GLU A 71 -14.82 13.00 -8.60
#